data_AF-L0MXH1-F1
#
_entry.id   AF-L0MXH1-F1
#
_cell.length_a   1.000
_cell.length_b   1.000
_cell.length_c   1.000
_cell.angle_alpha   90.00
_cell.angle_beta   90.00
_cell.angle_gamma   90.00
#
_symmetry.space_group_name_H-M   'P 1'
#
loop_
_entity.id
_entity.type
_entity.pdbx_description
1 polymer ?
#
loop_
_entity_poly.entity_id
_entity_poly.type
_entity_poly.pdbx_seq_one_letter_code
_entity_poly.pdbx_strand_id
1 'polypeptide(L)'
;RWKAIRWPLPKGETRDIPANAVIHCSVIKRMRADPKYRPGNLIVGGGGRGVRTAPDDYGMGKWVVSCEEGHHVGECFVRRHPPERT
;
A
#
# COMPACT_ATOMS: atom_id res chain seq x y z
N ARG A 1 24.77 -20.81 24.67
CA ARG A 1 24.49 -22.11 24.02
C ARG A 1 23.86 -21.82 22.67
N TRP A 2 24.45 -22.28 21.56
CA TRP A 2 23.91 -22.04 20.22
C TRP A 2 22.58 -22.80 20.05
N LYS A 3 21.59 -22.22 19.37
CA LYS A 3 20.29 -22.83 19.10
C LYS A 3 19.95 -22.63 17.63
N ALA A 4 19.54 -23.68 16.93
CA ALA A 4 19.21 -23.59 15.53
C ALA A 4 18.04 -22.62 15.30
N ILE A 5 18.20 -21.69 14.37
CA ILE A 5 17.12 -20.83 13.88
C ILE A 5 16.16 -21.72 13.09
N ARG A 6 14.85 -21.58 13.33
CA ARG A 6 13.84 -22.29 12.54
C ARG A 6 13.79 -21.69 11.14
N TRP A 7 13.98 -22.55 10.14
CA TRP A 7 13.67 -22.26 8.74
C TRP A 7 12.27 -22.82 8.41
N PRO A 8 11.45 -22.08 7.64
CA PRO A 8 11.72 -20.76 7.07
C PRO A 8 11.75 -19.65 8.13
N LEU A 9 12.57 -18.62 7.90
CA LEU A 9 12.58 -17.44 8.76
C LEU A 9 11.16 -16.87 8.87
N PRO A 10 10.74 -16.45 10.07
CA PRO A 10 9.46 -15.75 10.22
C PRO A 10 9.50 -14.48 9.36
N LYS A 11 8.50 -14.32 8.48
CA LYS A 11 8.47 -13.25 7.47
C LYS A 11 8.14 -11.85 8.01
N GLY A 12 8.09 -11.70 9.34
CA GLY A 12 7.62 -10.48 10.00
C GLY A 12 6.16 -10.18 9.66
N GLU A 13 5.54 -9.29 10.44
CA GLU A 13 4.23 -8.77 10.10
C GLU A 13 4.34 -7.54 9.21
N THR A 14 3.38 -7.38 8.30
CA THR A 14 3.28 -6.19 7.46
C THR A 14 3.04 -4.96 8.33
N ARG A 15 3.83 -3.89 8.12
CA ARG A 15 3.64 -2.61 8.83
C ARG A 15 2.54 -1.78 8.18
N ASP A 16 1.91 -0.95 9.00
CA ASP A 16 0.99 0.09 8.52
C ASP A 16 1.76 1.18 7.76
N ILE A 17 1.05 1.82 6.83
CA ILE A 17 1.56 2.94 6.03
C ILE A 17 1.01 4.24 6.63
N PRO A 18 1.85 5.25 6.91
CA PRO A 18 1.37 6.53 7.43
C PRO A 18 0.50 7.26 6.41
N ALA A 19 -0.43 8.10 6.88
CA ALA A 19 -1.42 8.76 6.02
C ALA A 19 -0.79 9.67 4.93
N ASN A 20 0.37 10.25 5.23
CA ASN A 20 1.14 11.13 4.34
C ASN A 20 2.27 10.39 3.59
N ALA A 21 2.23 9.06 3.51
CA ALA A 21 3.23 8.30 2.78
C ALA A 21 3.25 8.69 1.30
N VAL A 22 4.47 8.81 0.74
CA VAL A 22 4.72 9.05 -0.67
C VAL A 22 4.78 7.71 -1.40
N ILE A 23 3.93 7.55 -2.41
CA ILE A 23 3.71 6.31 -3.14
C ILE A 23 4.12 6.50 -4.60
N HIS A 24 5.06 5.69 -5.06
CA HIS A 24 5.53 5.76 -6.44
C HIS A 24 4.42 5.42 -7.46
N CYS A 25 4.44 6.10 -8.62
CA CYS A 25 3.41 5.97 -9.66
C CYS A 25 3.17 4.53 -10.14
N SER A 26 4.19 3.66 -10.08
CA SER A 26 4.05 2.25 -10.50
C SER A 26 2.98 1.50 -9.70
N VAL A 27 2.80 1.83 -8.42
CA VAL A 27 1.80 1.19 -7.57
C VAL A 27 0.40 1.59 -8.03
N ILE A 28 0.17 2.88 -8.25
CA ILE A 28 -1.11 3.42 -8.72
C ILE A 28 -1.45 2.88 -10.12
N LYS A 29 -0.46 2.86 -11.02
CA LYS A 29 -0.61 2.31 -12.37
C LYS A 29 -1.00 0.82 -12.32
N ARG A 30 -0.39 0.03 -11.43
CA ARG A 30 -0.73 -1.39 -11.26
C ARG A 30 -2.13 -1.59 -10.68
N MET A 31 -2.55 -0.79 -9.69
CA MET A 31 -3.91 -0.85 -9.14
C MET A 31 -4.97 -0.52 -10.19
N ARG A 32 -4.67 0.41 -11.13
CA ARG A 32 -5.56 0.74 -12.25
C ARG A 32 -5.61 -0.35 -13.32
N ALA A 33 -4.49 -1.00 -13.59
CA ALA A 33 -4.39 -2.02 -14.63
C ALA A 33 -4.95 -3.39 -14.19
N ASP A 34 -4.78 -3.74 -12.91
CA ASP A 34 -5.22 -5.03 -12.37
C ASP A 34 -6.18 -4.82 -11.18
N PRO A 35 -7.48 -5.12 -11.34
CA PRO A 35 -8.45 -4.99 -10.25
C PRO A 35 -8.19 -5.95 -9.08
N LYS A 36 -7.39 -7.01 -9.28
CA LYS A 36 -6.99 -7.95 -8.22
C LYS A 36 -5.78 -7.45 -7.44
N TYR A 37 -5.03 -6.47 -7.95
CA TYR A 37 -3.90 -5.87 -7.25
C TYR A 37 -4.38 -4.82 -6.25
N ARG A 38 -4.81 -5.30 -5.08
CA ARG A 38 -5.41 -4.47 -4.01
C ARG A 38 -4.58 -4.53 -2.72
N PRO A 39 -3.43 -3.84 -2.64
CA PRO A 39 -2.57 -3.88 -1.45
C PRO A 39 -3.30 -3.40 -0.20
N GLY A 40 -3.51 -4.30 0.77
CA GLY A 40 -4.34 -4.06 1.95
C GLY A 40 -3.84 -2.94 2.85
N ASN A 41 -2.54 -2.92 3.18
CA ASN A 41 -1.94 -1.86 4.00
C ASN A 41 -2.02 -0.47 3.34
N LEU A 42 -2.03 -0.40 2.01
CA LEU A 42 -2.09 0.85 1.26
C LEU A 42 -3.51 1.39 1.18
N ILE A 43 -4.48 0.53 0.86
CA ILE A 43 -5.89 0.91 0.68
C ILE A 43 -6.57 1.10 2.04
N VAL A 44 -6.36 0.19 2.98
CA VAL A 44 -6.98 0.24 4.33
C VAL A 44 -6.21 1.18 5.27
N GLY A 45 -4.89 1.38 5.06
CA GLY A 45 -4.07 2.29 5.89
C GLY A 45 -3.85 1.79 7.31
N GLY A 46 -3.92 2.69 8.30
CA GLY A 46 -3.58 2.45 9.73
C GLY A 46 -4.45 1.45 10.51
N GLY A 47 -5.19 0.59 9.82
CA GLY A 47 -5.87 -0.59 10.36
C GLY A 47 -5.78 -1.80 9.42
N GLY A 48 -4.93 -1.72 8.39
CA GLY A 48 -4.73 -2.73 7.36
C GLY A 48 -3.69 -3.79 7.71
N ARG A 49 -3.10 -3.74 8.91
CA ARG A 49 -2.21 -4.79 9.42
C ARG A 49 -2.88 -6.16 9.35
N GLY A 50 -2.25 -7.10 8.64
CA GLY A 50 -2.78 -8.44 8.41
C GLY A 50 -3.73 -8.56 7.21
N VAL A 51 -4.18 -7.44 6.63
CA VAL A 51 -4.98 -7.45 5.40
C VAL A 51 -4.04 -7.55 4.20
N ARG A 52 -3.99 -8.74 3.60
CA ARG A 52 -3.16 -8.97 2.39
C ARG A 52 -3.80 -8.32 1.15
N THR A 53 -5.11 -8.44 1.02
CA THR A 53 -5.90 -7.92 -0.08
C THR A 53 -7.03 -7.07 0.48
N ALA A 54 -7.12 -5.80 0.07
CA ALA A 54 -8.18 -4.92 0.52
C ALA A 54 -9.55 -5.38 -0.02
N PRO A 55 -10.62 -5.38 0.79
CA PRO A 55 -11.95 -5.67 0.29
C PRO A 55 -12.43 -4.58 -0.68
N ASP A 56 -13.42 -4.91 -1.50
CA ASP A 56 -13.84 -4.08 -2.63
C ASP A 56 -14.57 -2.79 -2.22
N ASP A 57 -15.21 -2.81 -1.05
CA ASP A 57 -15.91 -1.69 -0.42
C ASP A 57 -15.02 -0.45 -0.20
N TYR A 58 -13.73 -0.63 0.13
CA TYR A 58 -12.78 0.49 0.30
C TYR A 58 -12.43 1.24 -1.00
N GLY A 59 -12.81 0.72 -2.17
CA GLY A 59 -12.36 1.26 -3.46
C GLY A 59 -10.83 1.25 -3.60
N MET A 60 -10.28 2.17 -4.40
CA MET A 60 -8.82 2.32 -4.62
C MET A 60 -8.20 3.40 -3.71
N GLY A 61 -9.02 4.19 -3.04
CA GLY A 61 -8.62 5.47 -2.44
C GLY A 61 -8.48 6.61 -3.47
N LYS A 62 -8.41 7.83 -2.97
CA LYS A 62 -8.19 9.05 -3.76
C LYS A 62 -6.74 9.48 -3.62
N TRP A 63 -6.05 9.65 -4.74
CA TRP A 63 -4.62 9.94 -4.81
C TRP A 63 -4.37 11.27 -5.50
N VAL A 64 -3.43 12.05 -5.00
CA VAL A 64 -2.99 13.33 -5.60
C VAL A 64 -1.50 13.26 -5.88
N VAL A 65 -1.06 13.85 -6.99
CA VAL A 65 0.37 13.91 -7.33
C VAL A 65 1.09 14.76 -6.30
N SER A 66 2.19 14.23 -5.79
CA SER A 66 3.06 14.89 -4.82
C SER A 66 4.31 15.49 -5.46
N CYS A 67 4.83 14.87 -6.53
CA CYS A 67 6.00 15.35 -7.25
C CYS A 67 6.04 14.79 -8.68
N GLU A 68 6.77 15.49 -9.55
CA GLU A 68 7.09 15.12 -10.94
C GLU A 68 5.91 14.55 -11.75
N GLU A 69 4.81 15.32 -11.81
CA GLU A 69 3.60 14.94 -12.54
C GLU A 69 3.89 14.49 -13.98
N GLY A 70 3.35 13.34 -14.37
CA GLY A 70 3.52 12.75 -15.69
C GLY A 70 4.86 12.05 -15.91
N HIS A 71 5.83 12.17 -15.01
CA HIS A 71 7.13 11.52 -15.17
C HIS A 71 7.05 10.00 -14.90
N HIS A 72 7.59 9.17 -15.78
CA HIS A 72 7.43 7.72 -15.68
C HIS A 72 8.10 7.08 -14.45
N VAL A 73 9.09 7.76 -13.87
CA VAL A 73 9.92 7.25 -12.77
C VAL A 73 9.85 8.14 -11.53
N GLY A 74 9.79 9.45 -11.68
CA GLY A 74 9.80 10.36 -10.53
C GLY A 74 8.42 10.70 -9.99
N GLU A 75 7.36 10.41 -10.76
CA GLU A 75 6.00 10.72 -10.33
C GLU A 75 5.65 9.93 -9.06
N CYS A 76 5.28 10.66 -8.02
CA CYS A 76 4.79 10.07 -6.78
C CYS A 76 3.45 10.68 -6.38
N PHE A 77 2.70 9.93 -5.58
CA PHE A 77 1.36 10.26 -5.11
C PHE A 77 1.33 10.24 -3.59
N VAL A 78 0.53 11.12 -3.01
CA VAL A 78 0.09 11.00 -1.62
C VAL A 78 -1.42 10.78 -1.58
N ARG A 79 -1.90 10.19 -0.50
CA ARG A 79 -3.34 9.98 -0.33
C ARG A 79 -4.01 11.33 -0.06
N ARG A 80 -5.13 11.61 -0.74
CA ARG A 80 -5.87 12.88 -0.58
C ARG A 80 -6.53 12.98 0.79
N HIS A 81 -7.09 11.87 1.27
CA HIS A 81 -7.78 11.76 2.54
C HIS A 81 -7.40 10.45 3.23
N PRO A 82 -7.52 10.37 4.57
CA PRO A 82 -7.42 9.12 5.29
C PRO A 82 -8.34 8.03 4.70
N PRO A 83 -8.04 6.74 4.91
CA PRO A 83 -8.95 5.67 4.58
C PRO A 83 -10.26 5.80 5.33
N GLU A 84 -11.35 5.96 4.57
CA GLU A 84 -12.72 5.81 5.06
C GLU A 84 -13.28 4.50 4.50
N ARG A 85 -14.13 3.83 5.27
CA ARG A 85 -14.97 2.75 4.75
C ARG A 85 -16.06 3.42 3.90
N THR A 86 -16.02 3.20 2.59
CA THR A 86 -17.09 3.64 1.68
C THR A 86 -18.33 2.79 1.84
#